data_AF-A0A9J8AIB8-F1
#
_entry.id   AF-A0A9J8AIB8-F1
#
_cell.length_a   1.000
_cell.length_b   1.000
_cell.length_c   1.000
_cell.angle_alpha   90.00
_cell.angle_beta   90.00
_cell.angle_gamma   90.00
#
_symmetry.space_group_name_H-M   'P 1'
#
loop_
_entity.id
_entity.type
_entity.pdbx_description
1 polymer ?
#
loop_
_entity_poly.entity_id
_entity_poly.type
_entity_poly.pdbx_seq_one_letter_code
_entity_poly.pdbx_strand_id
1 'polypeptide(L)'
;MEELHSFPLHANIGSALDRHLEVIYITQARRKDEFINANSRQRQPAAFFREDREILLLASAVKDLCSSTRKARIALWCALQMTLPKTNSYPEERDKMGTCSPLGQDSPEQSSLERALNTL
;
A
#
# COMPACT_ATOMS: atom_id res chain seq x y z
N MET A 1 -10.66 8.99 6.47
CA MET A 1 -10.66 8.31 7.80
C MET A 1 -10.05 9.30 8.77
N GLU A 2 -10.61 9.45 9.97
CA GLU A 2 -10.05 10.37 10.98
C GLU A 2 -8.57 10.02 11.21
N GLU A 3 -7.72 11.01 10.97
CA GLU A 3 -6.26 10.86 10.92
C GLU A 3 -5.74 10.43 12.29
N LEU A 4 -4.88 9.41 12.31
CA LEU A 4 -4.18 8.94 13.51
C LEU A 4 -3.09 9.98 13.87
N HIS A 5 -3.49 11.15 14.36
CA HIS A 5 -2.63 12.34 14.52
C HIS A 5 -1.63 12.26 15.68
N SER A 6 -1.62 11.20 16.48
CA SER A 6 -0.73 11.12 17.65
C SER A 6 0.69 10.68 17.33
N PHE A 7 0.94 10.05 16.17
CA PHE A 7 2.25 9.53 15.79
C PHE A 7 2.56 9.75 14.29
N PRO A 8 3.81 10.08 13.91
CA PRO A 8 4.19 10.20 12.51
C PRO A 8 4.09 8.82 11.82
N LEU A 9 3.12 8.67 10.92
CA LEU A 9 2.89 7.45 10.14
C LEU A 9 3.50 7.56 8.74
N HIS A 10 3.87 6.41 8.17
CA HIS A 10 4.34 6.33 6.80
C HIS A 10 3.25 6.75 5.81
N ALA A 11 3.57 7.57 4.79
CA ALA A 11 2.59 8.12 3.83
C ALA A 11 1.74 7.03 3.12
N ASN A 12 2.34 5.86 2.84
CA ASN A 12 1.63 4.70 2.28
C ASN A 12 0.45 4.22 3.14
N ILE A 13 0.45 4.48 4.44
CA ILE A 13 -0.66 4.10 5.33
C ILE A 13 -1.86 4.98 5.01
N GLY A 14 -1.70 6.30 5.02
CA GLY A 14 -2.76 7.25 4.67
C GLY A 14 -3.31 6.97 3.27
N SER A 15 -2.44 6.87 2.26
CA SER A 15 -2.89 6.65 0.88
C SER A 15 -3.60 5.30 0.68
N ALA A 16 -3.21 4.24 1.39
CA ALA A 16 -3.92 2.96 1.34
C ALA A 16 -5.33 3.05 1.97
N LEU A 17 -5.49 3.81 3.05
CA LEU A 17 -6.76 4.03 3.72
C LEU A 17 -7.69 4.93 2.90
N ASP A 18 -7.17 6.00 2.29
CA ASP A 18 -7.93 6.89 1.41
C ASP A 18 -8.41 6.15 0.16
N ARG A 19 -7.53 5.35 -0.46
CA ARG A 19 -7.92 4.49 -1.59
C ARG A 19 -8.97 3.46 -1.17
N HIS A 20 -8.91 2.96 0.06
CA HIS A 20 -9.92 2.04 0.56
C HIS A 20 -11.29 2.71 0.71
N LEU A 21 -11.32 3.92 1.25
CA LEU A 21 -12.52 4.72 1.38
C LEU A 21 -13.13 5.07 0.00
N GLU A 22 -12.30 5.46 -0.96
CA GLU A 22 -12.71 5.71 -2.34
C GLU A 22 -13.40 4.49 -2.96
N VAL A 23 -12.78 3.31 -2.84
CA VAL A 23 -13.32 2.08 -3.39
C VAL A 23 -14.64 1.69 -2.69
N ILE A 24 -14.78 1.93 -1.38
CA ILE A 24 -16.05 1.75 -0.66
C ILE A 24 -17.15 2.61 -1.31
N TYR A 25 -16.89 3.90 -1.54
CA TYR A 25 -17.88 4.79 -2.16
C TYR A 25 -18.23 4.36 -3.58
N ILE A 26 -17.25 3.94 -4.37
CA ILE A 26 -17.49 3.42 -5.73
C ILE A 26 -18.38 2.17 -5.66
N THR A 27 -18.07 1.20 -4.80
CA THR A 27 -18.88 -0.03 -4.67
C THR A 27 -20.30 0.29 -4.20
N GLN A 28 -20.46 1.21 -3.25
CA GLN A 28 -21.78 1.66 -2.79
C GLN A 28 -22.59 2.32 -3.91
N ALA A 29 -21.96 3.20 -4.70
CA ALA A 29 -22.60 3.83 -5.85
C ALA A 29 -23.04 2.78 -6.88
N ARG A 30 -22.19 1.80 -7.22
CA ARG A 30 -22.54 0.71 -8.15
C ARG A 30 -23.65 -0.17 -7.63
N ARG A 31 -23.68 -0.47 -6.33
CA ARG A 31 -24.78 -1.24 -5.73
C ARG A 31 -26.10 -0.49 -5.78
N LYS A 32 -26.07 0.84 -5.63
CA LYS A 32 -27.26 1.70 -5.76
C LYS A 32 -27.74 1.76 -7.21
N ASP A 33 -26.82 1.90 -8.17
CA ASP A 33 -27.15 1.90 -9.60
C ASP A 33 -27.84 0.60 -10.01
N GLU A 34 -27.27 -0.55 -9.60
CA GLU A 34 -27.83 -1.88 -9.86
C GLU A 34 -29.25 -2.02 -9.28
N PHE A 35 -29.47 -1.58 -8.03
CA PHE A 35 -30.80 -1.65 -7.41
C PHE A 35 -31.85 -0.79 -8.13
N ILE A 36 -31.48 0.44 -8.53
CA ILE A 36 -32.38 1.34 -9.26
C ILE A 36 -32.73 0.73 -10.63
N ASN A 37 -31.74 0.20 -11.34
CA ASN A 37 -31.97 -0.42 -12.65
C ASN A 37 -32.74 -1.74 -12.53
N ALA A 38 -32.50 -2.53 -11.48
CA ALA A 38 -33.25 -3.75 -11.21
C ALA A 38 -34.75 -3.48 -11.04
N ASN A 39 -35.11 -2.37 -10.41
CA ASN A 39 -36.52 -1.96 -10.29
C ASN A 39 -37.13 -1.52 -11.64
N SER A 40 -36.31 -1.15 -12.63
CA SER A 40 -36.75 -0.84 -13.99
C SER A 40 -36.92 -2.08 -14.89
N ARG A 41 -36.40 -3.26 -14.47
CA ARG A 41 -36.48 -4.55 -15.18
C ARG A 41 -37.90 -4.93 -15.60
N GLN A 42 -38.90 -4.59 -14.79
CA GLN A 42 -40.27 -5.01 -15.03
C GLN A 42 -40.90 -4.38 -16.28
N ARG A 43 -40.25 -3.36 -16.90
CA ARG A 43 -40.88 -2.56 -17.96
C ARG A 43 -40.34 -2.74 -19.37
N GLN A 44 -39.12 -3.27 -19.62
CA GLN A 44 -38.56 -3.29 -20.99
C GLN A 44 -37.54 -4.41 -21.28
N PRO A 45 -37.62 -5.11 -22.44
CA PRO A 45 -36.64 -6.12 -22.88
C PRO A 45 -35.25 -5.56 -23.25
N ALA A 46 -35.13 -4.30 -23.64
CA ALA A 46 -33.82 -3.67 -23.92
C ALA A 46 -32.95 -3.50 -22.65
N ALA A 47 -33.53 -3.75 -21.46
CA ALA A 47 -32.83 -3.63 -20.18
C ALA A 47 -31.83 -4.77 -19.93
N PHE A 48 -31.97 -5.94 -20.59
CA PHE A 48 -31.12 -7.12 -20.32
C PHE A 48 -29.64 -6.89 -20.62
N PHE A 49 -29.29 -6.32 -21.79
CA PHE A 49 -27.88 -6.02 -22.12
C PHE A 49 -27.27 -4.93 -21.22
N ARG A 50 -28.09 -3.97 -20.79
CA ARG A 50 -27.67 -2.90 -19.88
C ARG A 50 -27.41 -3.45 -18.47
N GLU A 51 -28.22 -4.41 -18.05
CA GLU A 51 -28.12 -5.11 -16.78
C GLU A 51 -26.84 -5.93 -16.67
N ASP A 52 -26.52 -6.77 -17.66
CA ASP A 52 -25.29 -7.58 -17.65
C ASP A 52 -24.05 -6.70 -17.46
N ARG A 53 -24.03 -5.54 -18.12
CA ARG A 53 -22.95 -4.56 -17.96
C ARG A 53 -22.88 -4.00 -16.53
N GLU A 54 -24.01 -3.69 -15.90
CA GLU A 54 -24.03 -3.18 -14.53
C GLU A 54 -23.63 -4.25 -13.50
N ILE A 55 -24.06 -5.49 -13.69
CA ILE A 55 -23.64 -6.64 -12.87
C ILE A 55 -22.13 -6.85 -12.98
N LEU A 56 -21.57 -6.78 -14.18
CA LEU A 56 -20.12 -6.89 -14.39
C LEU A 56 -19.34 -5.73 -13.74
N LEU A 57 -19.87 -4.51 -13.79
CA LEU A 57 -19.29 -3.34 -13.10
C LEU A 57 -19.38 -3.44 -11.58
N LEU A 58 -20.47 -3.99 -11.04
CA LEU A 58 -20.60 -4.25 -9.62
C LEU A 58 -19.62 -5.34 -9.18
N ALA A 59 -19.49 -6.43 -9.96
CA ALA A 59 -18.56 -7.50 -9.69
C ALA A 59 -17.10 -7.02 -9.69
N SER A 60 -16.71 -6.16 -10.65
CA SER A 60 -15.37 -5.56 -10.66
C SER A 60 -15.14 -4.65 -9.45
N ALA A 61 -16.12 -3.81 -9.10
CA ALA A 61 -16.02 -2.95 -7.92
C ALA A 61 -15.90 -3.75 -6.61
N VAL A 62 -16.59 -4.89 -6.49
CA VAL A 62 -16.47 -5.79 -5.33
C VAL A 62 -15.08 -6.46 -5.28
N LYS A 63 -14.54 -6.88 -6.43
CA LYS A 63 -13.18 -7.43 -6.52
C LYS A 63 -12.13 -6.40 -6.09
N ASP A 64 -12.28 -5.16 -6.52
CA ASP A 64 -11.41 -4.05 -6.14
C ASP A 64 -11.54 -3.74 -4.64
N LEU A 65 -12.76 -3.77 -4.10
CA LEU A 65 -13.00 -3.61 -2.67
C LEU A 65 -12.27 -4.68 -1.86
N CYS A 66 -12.39 -5.96 -2.22
CA CYS A 66 -11.69 -7.06 -1.55
C CYS A 66 -10.16 -6.86 -1.56
N SER A 67 -9.62 -6.45 -2.70
CA SER A 67 -8.18 -6.18 -2.86
C SER A 67 -7.73 -5.00 -2.00
N SER A 68 -8.54 -3.94 -1.99
CA SER A 68 -8.30 -2.74 -1.20
C SER A 68 -8.39 -3.02 0.30
N THR A 69 -9.36 -3.80 0.77
CA THR A 69 -9.47 -4.26 2.17
C THR A 69 -8.21 -4.98 2.63
N ARG A 70 -7.62 -5.83 1.78
CA ARG A 70 -6.36 -6.50 2.12
C ARG A 70 -5.23 -5.49 2.33
N LYS A 71 -5.10 -4.51 1.43
CA LYS A 71 -4.09 -3.45 1.54
C LYS A 71 -4.29 -2.56 2.76
N ALA A 72 -5.53 -2.13 3.01
CA ALA A 72 -5.89 -1.35 4.19
C ALA A 72 -5.56 -2.09 5.49
N ARG A 73 -5.85 -3.40 5.57
CA ARG A 73 -5.47 -4.22 6.73
C ARG A 73 -3.97 -4.26 6.94
N ILE A 74 -3.18 -4.47 5.88
CA ILE A 74 -1.70 -4.46 5.99
C ILE A 74 -1.22 -3.09 6.46
N ALA A 75 -1.77 -2.00 5.90
CA ALA A 75 -1.42 -0.64 6.30
C ALA A 75 -1.73 -0.36 7.77
N LEU A 76 -2.91 -0.76 8.25
CA LEU A 76 -3.30 -0.66 9.66
C LEU A 76 -2.42 -1.52 10.56
N TRP A 77 -2.06 -2.73 10.12
CA TRP A 77 -1.11 -3.57 10.84
C TRP A 77 0.26 -2.89 10.96
N CYS A 78 0.79 -2.32 9.88
CA CYS A 78 2.03 -1.55 9.94
C CYS A 78 1.92 -0.34 10.86
N ALA A 79 0.80 0.40 10.81
CA ALA A 79 0.54 1.52 11.72
C ALA A 79 0.57 1.06 13.19
N LEU A 80 -0.09 -0.05 13.51
CA LEU A 80 -0.10 -0.63 14.84
C LEU A 80 1.33 -0.97 15.29
N GLN A 81 2.10 -1.66 14.46
CA GLN A 81 3.48 -2.04 14.79
C GLN A 81 4.38 -0.83 15.04
N MET A 82 4.14 0.31 14.38
CA MET A 82 4.88 1.56 14.63
C MET A 82 4.52 2.21 15.98
N THR A 83 3.34 1.94 16.52
CA THR A 83 2.87 2.49 17.81
C THR A 83 3.21 1.60 19.01
N LEU A 84 3.61 0.34 18.79
CA LEU A 84 3.98 -0.55 19.88
C LEU A 84 5.37 -0.20 20.43
N PRO A 85 5.57 -0.25 21.77
CA PRO A 85 6.90 -0.14 22.35
C PRO A 85 7.79 -1.26 21.83
N LYS A 86 9.00 -0.92 21.36
CA LYS A 86 10.00 -1.95 21.04
C LYS A 86 10.36 -2.65 22.35
N THR A 87 9.95 -3.90 22.51
CA THR A 87 10.43 -4.75 23.60
C THR A 87 11.93 -4.90 23.40
N ASN A 88 12.71 -4.18 24.21
CA ASN A 88 14.17 -4.18 24.16
C ASN A 88 14.64 -5.61 24.45
N SER A 89 14.95 -6.38 23.40
CA SER A 89 15.68 -7.63 23.55
C SER A 89 17.12 -7.27 23.88
N TYR A 90 17.39 -7.15 25.19
CA TYR A 90 18.68 -6.95 25.86
C TYR A 90 19.38 -5.59 25.66
N PRO A 91 19.99 -5.03 26.72
CA PRO A 91 20.70 -3.77 26.65
C PRO A 91 22.08 -4.01 26.03
N GLU A 92 22.36 -3.41 24.88
CA GLU A 92 23.74 -3.01 24.61
C GLU A 92 24.05 -1.83 25.50
N GLU A 93 24.79 -2.12 26.59
CA GLU A 93 25.53 -1.15 27.38
C GLU A 93 26.40 -0.28 26.45
N ARG A 94 25.85 0.85 25.99
CA ARG A 94 26.60 1.92 25.32
C ARG A 94 26.97 2.97 26.36
N ASP A 95 27.86 2.56 27.26
CA ASP A 95 28.56 3.47 28.15
C ASP A 95 29.70 4.15 27.34
N LYS A 96 29.66 5.48 27.34
CA LYS A 96 30.77 6.44 27.16
C LYS A 96 31.46 6.57 25.79
N MET A 97 31.31 7.79 25.25
CA MET A 97 32.33 8.62 24.59
C MET A 97 33.74 7.99 24.49
N GLY A 98 34.19 7.71 23.27
CA GLY A 98 35.57 7.30 22.99
C GLY A 98 35.82 7.23 21.49
N THR A 99 36.58 8.19 20.99
CA THR A 99 37.20 8.24 19.65
C THR A 99 37.85 6.90 19.27
N CYS A 100 37.58 6.37 18.06
CA CYS A 100 38.63 5.73 17.25
C CYS A 100 38.18 5.41 15.82
N SER A 101 39.03 5.77 14.87
CA SER A 101 38.97 5.55 13.43
C SER A 101 38.93 4.06 13.03
N PRO A 102 38.46 3.71 11.83
CA PRO A 102 38.71 2.39 11.25
C PRO A 102 39.98 2.42 10.38
N LEU A 103 41.07 1.86 10.89
CA LEU A 103 42.18 1.29 10.12
C LEU A 103 42.39 -0.11 10.72
N GLY A 104 42.42 -1.23 10.00
CA GLY A 104 42.30 -1.55 8.59
C GLY A 104 42.38 -3.09 8.52
N GLN A 105 41.96 -3.67 7.41
CA GLN A 105 42.41 -5.02 7.04
C GLN A 105 42.73 -5.02 5.54
N ASP A 106 43.98 -5.38 5.27
CA ASP A 106 44.63 -5.66 3.99
C ASP A 106 43.85 -6.74 3.20
N SER A 107 43.87 -6.89 1.87
CA SER A 107 44.86 -6.58 0.84
C SER A 107 44.20 -6.78 -0.56
N PRO A 108 44.90 -6.70 -1.72
CA PRO A 108 44.43 -6.04 -2.94
C PRO A 108 43.78 -7.01 -3.94
N GLU A 109 43.19 -6.49 -5.02
CA GLU A 109 43.19 -7.02 -6.41
C GLU A 109 42.35 -6.05 -7.27
N GLN A 110 43.03 -4.97 -7.66
CA GLN A 110 42.88 -4.12 -8.84
C GLN A 110 41.66 -4.33 -9.77
N SER A 111 40.58 -3.55 -9.58
CA SER A 111 39.68 -3.19 -10.69
C SER A 111 40.14 -1.84 -11.25
N SER A 112 41.17 -1.87 -12.09
CA SER A 112 41.64 -0.70 -12.82
C SER A 112 40.66 -0.41 -13.95
N LEU A 113 39.94 0.69 -13.75
CA LEU A 113 39.25 1.50 -14.73
C LEU A 113 40.08 1.63 -16.03
N GLU A 114 39.40 1.44 -17.16
CA GLU A 114 39.73 1.90 -18.50
C GLU A 114 41.11 1.54 -19.10
N ARG A 115 41.10 0.50 -19.93
CA ARG A 115 42.13 0.30 -20.97
C ARG A 115 41.51 0.20 -22.36
N ALA A 116 40.77 1.23 -22.74
CA ALA A 116 40.39 1.45 -24.13
C ALA A 116 40.99 2.78 -24.63
N LEU A 117 41.86 2.64 -25.63
CA LEU A 117 42.29 3.65 -26.60
C LEU A 117 43.36 4.65 -26.11
N ASN A 118 44.63 4.31 -26.39
CA ASN A 118 45.64 5.25 -26.93
C ASN A 118 46.95 4.53 -27.29
N THR A 119 47.01 3.85 -28.44
CA THR A 119 48.18 3.71 -29.35
C THR A 119 47.65 3.01 -30.62
N LEU A 120 47.48 3.71 -31.74
CA LEU A 120 48.44 3.78 -32.87
C LEU A 120 49.01 2.40 -33.25
#